data_AF-A0A958C563-F1
#
_entry.id   AF-A0A958C563-F1
#
_cell.length_a   1.000
_cell.length_b   1.000
_cell.length_c   1.000
_cell.angle_alpha   90.00
_cell.angle_beta   90.00
_cell.angle_gamma   90.00
#
_symmetry.space_group_name_H-M   'P 1'
#
loop_
_entity.id
_entity.type
_entity.pdbx_description
1 polymer ?
#
loop_
_entity_poly.entity_id
_entity_poly.type
_entity_poly.pdbx_seq_one_letter_code
_entity_poly.pdbx_strand_id
1 'polypeptide(L)' 'FSHPFGRGRVLHWLFNRGQYPIGGNDHTVWMTANELTLPFGLVTTTATYRQVIQVGDWDRSTSILSTGQSGQPGSP' A
#
# COMPACT_ATOMS: atom_id res chain seq x y z
N PHE A 1 -0.27 6.07 -3.19
CA PHE A 1 1.16 5.78 -3.40
C PHE A 1 1.70 6.76 -4.44
N SER A 2 2.94 7.24 -4.28
CA SER A 2 3.58 8.14 -5.26
C SER A 2 4.64 7.38 -6.04
N HIS A 3 4.36 7.06 -7.30
CA HIS A 3 5.28 6.41 -8.21
C HIS A 3 6.44 7.34 -8.60
N PRO A 4 7.68 6.83 -8.78
CA PRO A 4 8.83 7.65 -9.17
C PRO A 4 8.60 8.47 -10.45
N PHE A 5 8.02 7.86 -11.49
CA PHE A 5 7.65 8.55 -12.74
C PHE A 5 6.33 9.35 -12.66
N GLY A 6 5.59 9.23 -11.57
CA GLY A 6 4.35 9.98 -11.31
C GLY A 6 4.55 11.27 -10.50
N ARG A 7 5.80 11.64 -10.17
CA ARG A 7 6.09 12.86 -9.38
C ARG A 7 5.80 14.15 -10.14
N GLY A 8 5.97 14.13 -11.47
CA GLY A 8 5.64 15.26 -12.35
C GLY A 8 4.15 15.34 -12.67
N ARG A 9 3.66 16.53 -13.01
CA ARG A 9 2.22 16.79 -13.25
C ARG A 9 1.62 16.02 -14.43
N VAL A 10 2.40 15.76 -15.48
CA VAL A 10 1.89 15.25 -16.76
C VAL A 10 1.49 13.77 -16.67
N LEU A 11 2.27 12.96 -15.95
CA LEU A 11 2.07 11.50 -15.87
C LEU A 11 1.58 11.04 -14.49
N HIS A 12 1.24 11.98 -13.61
CA HIS A 12 0.74 11.71 -12.26
C HIS A 12 -0.48 10.78 -12.28
N TRP A 13 -1.47 11.10 -13.12
CA TRP A 13 -2.75 10.38 -13.20
C TRP A 13 -2.59 8.93 -13.69
N LEU A 14 -1.54 8.65 -14.47
CA LEU A 14 -1.28 7.33 -15.03
C LEU A 14 -0.54 6.44 -14.03
N PHE A 15 0.50 6.97 -13.38
CA PHE A 15 1.37 6.18 -12.52
C PHE A 15 0.96 6.17 -11.04
N ASN A 16 0.25 7.19 -10.56
CA ASN A 16 -0.19 7.23 -9.18
C ASN A 16 -1.61 6.69 -9.05
N ARG A 17 -1.79 5.77 -8.09
CA ARG A 17 -3.09 5.25 -7.69
C ARG A 17 -3.26 5.42 -6.18
N GLY A 18 -4.47 5.79 -5.75
CA GLY A 18 -4.76 6.28 -4.39
C GLY A 18 -4.66 7.82 -4.30
N GLN A 19 -4.86 8.49 -3.16
CA GLN A 19 -4.75 8.09 -1.76
C GLN A 19 -6.07 7.56 -1.17
N TYR A 20 -6.04 6.34 -0.64
CA TYR A 20 -7.18 5.81 0.11
C TYR A 20 -7.02 6.16 1.59
N PRO A 21 -8.11 6.53 2.29
CA PRO A 21 -8.08 6.68 3.74
C PRO A 21 -7.58 5.38 4.39
N ILE A 22 -6.66 5.51 5.35
CA ILE A 22 -6.09 4.40 6.08
C ILE A 22 -5.97 4.77 7.56
N GLY A 23 -6.22 3.81 8.45
CA GLY A 23 -6.08 3.98 9.89
C GLY A 23 -4.70 3.56 10.41
N GLY A 24 -4.66 3.29 11.72
CA GLY A 24 -3.46 2.82 12.40
C GLY A 24 -2.47 3.94 12.73
N ASN A 25 -1.41 3.54 13.40
CA ASN A 25 -0.19 4.32 13.65
C ASN A 25 0.96 3.36 13.99
N ASP A 26 2.14 3.92 14.26
CA ASP A 26 3.40 3.25 14.55
C ASP A 26 3.41 2.43 15.85
N HIS A 27 2.39 2.60 16.69
CA HIS A 27 2.19 1.90 17.96
C HIS A 27 1.00 0.92 17.95
N THR A 28 0.28 0.80 16.83
CA THR A 28 -0.84 -0.14 16.69
C THR A 28 -0.45 -1.39 15.89
N VAL A 29 -1.18 -2.49 16.06
CA VAL A 29 -0.99 -3.71 15.24
C VAL A 29 -1.16 -3.41 13.74
N TRP A 30 -2.11 -2.52 13.39
CA TRP A 30 -2.17 -1.94 12.06
C TRP A 30 -1.09 -0.87 11.91
N MET A 31 0.16 -1.29 11.87
CA MET A 31 1.30 -0.39 11.81
C MET A 31 1.25 0.45 10.53
N THR A 32 1.12 1.76 10.71
CA THR A 32 1.28 2.78 9.69
C THR A 32 2.14 3.91 10.24
N ALA A 33 2.94 4.57 9.40
CA ALA A 33 3.75 5.71 9.85
C ALA A 33 3.67 6.86 8.86
N ASN A 34 3.82 8.07 9.39
CA ASN A 34 3.95 9.32 8.64
C ASN A 34 5.35 9.89 8.91
N GLU A 35 5.95 10.59 7.95
CA GLU A 35 7.19 11.33 8.20
C GLU A 35 6.90 12.71 8.80
N LEU A 36 7.65 13.11 9.83
CA LEU A 36 7.49 14.40 10.51
C LEU A 36 7.81 15.61 9.60
N THR A 37 8.55 15.38 8.52
CA THR A 37 8.92 16.40 7.51
C THR A 37 7.88 16.55 6.41
N LEU A 38 6.85 15.69 6.39
CA LEU A 38 5.79 15.67 5.38
C LEU A 38 4.45 16.14 5.96
N PRO A 39 3.47 16.50 5.11
CA PRO A 39 2.15 16.89 5.57
C PRO A 39 1.52 15.85 6.50
N PHE A 40 0.88 16.32 7.57
CA PHE A 40 0.22 15.46 8.54
C PHE A 40 -0.86 14.60 7.87
N GLY A 41 -0.91 13.31 8.23
CA GLY A 41 -1.83 12.33 7.65
C GLY A 41 -1.34 11.66 6.36
N LEU A 42 -0.18 12.08 5.82
CA LEU A 42 0.44 11.36 4.69
C LEU A 42 1.17 10.12 5.18
N VAL A 43 0.49 8.97 5.10
CA VAL A 43 1.09 7.67 5.44
C VAL A 43 2.14 7.31 4.40
N THR A 44 3.38 7.18 4.84
CA THR A 44 4.53 6.78 4.02
C THR A 44 4.87 5.31 4.18
N THR A 45 4.47 4.71 5.31
CA THR A 45 4.77 3.31 5.64
C THR A 45 3.51 2.57 6.08
N THR A 46 3.33 1.35 5.59
CA THR A 46 2.26 0.41 5.98
C THR A 46 2.69 -1.00 5.59
N ALA A 47 2.06 -2.04 6.13
CA ALA A 47 2.34 -3.41 5.70
C ALA A 47 1.98 -3.61 4.22
N THR A 48 2.99 -3.94 3.41
CA THR A 48 2.85 -4.17 1.97
C THR A 48 2.18 -5.51 1.65
N TYR A 49 2.39 -6.49 2.53
CA TYR A 49 1.89 -7.85 2.44
C TYR A 49 1.31 -8.30 3.79
N ARG A 50 0.17 -9.02 3.75
CA ARG A 50 -0.40 -9.72 4.89
C ARG A 50 -0.84 -11.10 4.45
N GLN A 51 -0.72 -12.08 5.34
CA GLN A 51 -1.15 -13.46 5.07
C GLN A 51 -1.68 -14.14 6.32
N VAL A 52 -2.54 -15.13 6.10
CA VAL A 52 -2.98 -16.10 7.10
C VAL A 52 -2.81 -17.47 6.46
N ILE A 53 -2.13 -18.37 7.16
CA ILE A 53 -1.76 -19.69 6.65
C ILE A 53 -2.45 -20.75 7.51
N GLN A 54 -3.26 -21.60 6.89
CA GLN A 54 -3.93 -22.72 7.57
C GLN A 54 -3.10 -23.99 7.38
N VAL A 55 -2.27 -24.30 8.38
CA VAL A 55 -1.38 -25.48 8.32
C VAL A 55 -2.22 -26.76 8.26
N GLY A 56 -1.96 -27.60 7.25
CA GLY A 56 -2.70 -28.83 7.00
C GLY A 56 -3.90 -28.69 6.05
N ASP A 57 -4.28 -27.46 5.70
CA ASP A 57 -5.32 -27.16 4.69
C ASP A 57 -4.93 -25.87 3.92
N TRP A 58 -3.97 -26.01 3.02
CA TRP A 58 -3.30 -24.88 2.39
C TRP A 58 -4.21 -24.05 1.49
N ASP A 59 -5.22 -24.66 0.88
CA ASP A 59 -6.20 -24.00 0.02
C ASP A 59 -7.07 -22.98 0.78
N ARG A 60 -7.12 -23.08 2.13
CA ARG A 60 -7.80 -22.10 2.99
C ARG A 60 -6.90 -20.93 3.43
N SER A 61 -5.65 -20.90 2.99
CA SER A 61 -4.76 -19.78 3.26
C SER A 61 -5.19 -18.55 2.46
N THR A 62 -4.99 -17.36 3.02
CA THR A 62 -5.28 -16.09 2.34
C THR A 62 -4.08 -15.16 2.40
N SER A 63 -3.94 -14.32 1.38
CA SER A 63 -2.92 -13.29 1.34
C SER A 63 -3.41 -12.07 0.57
N ILE A 64 -2.79 -10.93 0.83
CA ILE A 64 -3.10 -9.68 0.14
C ILE A 64 -1.84 -8.82 -0.03
N LEU A 65 -1.69 -8.25 -1.22
CA LEU A 65 -0.76 -7.16 -1.51
C LEU A 65 -1.52 -5.85 -1.57
N SER A 66 -0.95 -4.81 -0.93
CA SER A 66 -1.57 -3.48 -0.89
C SER A 66 -1.74 -2.80 -2.27
N THR A 67 -0.96 -3.19 -3.29
CA THR A 67 -0.93 -2.56 -4.62
C THR A 67 -1.38 -3.47 -5.77
N GLY A 68 -1.76 -4.72 -5.50
CA GLY A 68 -2.01 -5.74 -6.53
C GLY A 68 -0.75 -6.50 -6.97
N GLN A 69 -0.93 -7.42 -7.94
CA GLN A 69 0.13 -8.33 -8.41
C GLN A 69 1.02 -7.74 -9.52
N SER A 70 0.51 -6.77 -10.28
CA SER A 70 1.21 -6.19 -11.42
C SER A 70 1.79 -4.81 -11.10
N GLY A 71 3.00 -4.55 -11.58
CA GLY A 71 3.60 -3.22 -11.59
C GLY A 71 3.24 -2.39 -12.82
N GLN A 72 2.48 -2.94 -13.78
CA GLN A 72 2.11 -2.26 -15.02
C GLN A 72 0.82 -1.44 -14.82
N PRO A 73 0.84 -0.12 -15.05
CA PRO A 73 -0.37 0.69 -15.04
C PRO A 73 -1.41 0.15 -16.04
N GLY A 74 -2.65 -0.04 -15.58
CA GLY A 74 -3.75 -0.53 -16.42
C GLY A 74 -3.86 -2.06 -16.53
N SER A 75 -2.98 -2.82 -15.87
CA SER A 75 -3.21 -4.25 -15.66
C SER A 75 -4.54 -4.47 -14.94
N PRO A 76 -5.33 -5.49 -15.33
CA PRO A 76 -6.47 -5.96 -14.55
C PRO A 76 -6.07 -6.31 -13.11
#